data_AF-A0A934Y8A8-F1
#
_entry.id   AF-A0A934Y8A8-F1
#
_cell.length_a   1.000
_cell.length_b   1.000
_cell.length_c   1.000
_cell.angle_alpha   90.00
_cell.angle_beta   90.00
_cell.angle_gamma   90.00
#
_symmetry.space_group_name_H-M   'P 1'
#
loop_
_entity.id
_entity.type
_entity.pdbx_description
1 polymer ?
#
loop_
_entity_poly.entity_id
_entity_poly.type
_entity_poly.pdbx_seq_one_letter_code
_entity_poly.pdbx_strand_id
1 'polypeptide(L)'
;MKIKIISSQVAEWYYETSKAYAERKAYERGFSIGFEEGFRRAKTSMVKNMIMKFDFSDRNIVDIAEVSMEFVQKIRAELNK
;
A
#
# COMPACT_ATOMS: atom_id res chain seq x y z
N MET A 1 -12.85 11.92 -49.67
CA MET A 1 -12.36 11.75 -48.29
C MET A 1 -13.33 12.49 -47.36
N LYS A 2 -14.07 11.80 -46.46
CA LYS A 2 -14.98 12.45 -45.50
C LYS A 2 -14.23 12.70 -44.20
N ILE A 3 -13.91 13.96 -43.91
CA ILE A 3 -13.36 14.35 -42.61
C ILE A 3 -14.53 14.33 -41.62
N LYS A 4 -14.48 13.42 -40.63
CA LYS A 4 -15.43 13.43 -39.50
C LYS A 4 -15.04 14.61 -38.62
N ILE A 5 -15.79 15.72 -38.73
CA ILE A 5 -15.67 16.84 -37.79
C ILE A 5 -16.36 16.38 -36.50
N ILE A 6 -15.57 16.10 -35.47
CA ILE A 6 -16.08 15.85 -34.13
C ILE A 6 -16.55 17.21 -33.59
N SER A 7 -17.79 17.29 -33.11
CA SER A 7 -18.30 18.54 -32.52
C SER A 7 -17.49 18.89 -31.27
N SER A 8 -17.37 20.19 -30.98
CA SER A 8 -16.66 20.68 -29.79
C SER A 8 -17.13 20.01 -28.51
N GLN A 9 -18.44 19.77 -28.38
CA GLN A 9 -19.05 19.08 -27.24
C GLN A 9 -18.60 17.63 -27.07
N VAL A 10 -18.42 16.89 -28.17
CA VAL A 10 -17.97 15.49 -28.12
C VAL A 10 -16.48 15.43 -27.76
N ALA A 11 -15.67 16.36 -28.27
CA ALA A 11 -14.26 16.46 -27.90
C ALA A 11 -14.08 16.80 -26.40
N GLU A 12 -14.89 17.73 -25.89
CA GLU A 12 -14.92 18.10 -24.47
C GLU A 12 -15.36 16.92 -23.59
N TRP A 13 -16.40 16.19 -23.99
CA TRP A 13 -16.85 15.00 -23.27
C TRP A 13 -15.75 13.92 -23.15
N TYR A 14 -15.01 13.67 -24.23
CA TYR A 14 -13.88 12.73 -24.18
C TYR A 14 -12.76 13.22 -23.25
N TYR A 15 -12.46 14.51 -23.27
CA TYR A 15 -11.45 15.10 -22.40
C TYR A 15 -11.81 14.96 -20.92
N GLU A 16 -13.02 15.37 -20.53
CA GLU A 16 -13.49 15.29 -19.15
C GLU A 16 -13.58 13.85 -18.66
N THR A 17 -14.06 12.92 -19.50
CA THR A 17 -14.12 11.50 -19.16
C THR A 17 -12.73 10.90 -18.93
N SER A 18 -11.75 11.26 -19.78
CA SER A 18 -10.37 10.81 -19.64
C SER A 18 -9.72 11.37 -18.36
N LYS A 19 -9.95 12.64 -18.07
CA LYS A 19 -9.46 13.30 -16.85
C LYS A 19 -10.03 12.64 -15.59
N ALA A 20 -11.35 12.46 -15.53
CA ALA A 20 -12.01 11.80 -14.40
C ALA A 20 -11.50 10.36 -14.20
N TYR A 21 -11.26 9.62 -15.29
CA TYR A 21 -10.66 8.29 -15.22
C TYR A 21 -9.24 8.33 -14.65
N ALA A 22 -8.41 9.26 -15.11
CA ALA A 22 -7.03 9.43 -14.65
C ALA A 22 -6.97 9.81 -13.17
N GLU A 23 -7.81 10.74 -12.72
CA GLU A 23 -7.91 11.17 -11.32
C GLU A 23 -8.32 10.02 -10.41
N ARG A 24 -9.34 9.24 -10.81
CA ARG A 24 -9.76 8.05 -10.07
C ARG A 24 -8.63 7.03 -9.95
N LYS A 25 -7.91 6.77 -11.04
CA LYS A 25 -6.77 5.83 -11.03
C LYS A 25 -5.61 6.33 -10.17
N ALA A 26 -5.33 7.62 -10.19
CA ALA A 26 -4.30 8.22 -9.34
C ALA A 26 -4.67 8.08 -7.86
N TYR A 27 -5.93 8.35 -7.51
CA TYR A 27 -6.44 8.18 -6.15
C TYR A 27 -6.37 6.72 -5.69
N GLU A 28 -6.91 5.77 -6.47
CA GLU A 28 -6.88 4.33 -6.16
C GLU A 28 -5.44 3.85 -5.90
N ARG A 29 -4.48 4.26 -6.74
CA ARG A 29 -3.06 3.92 -6.57
C ARG A 29 -2.46 4.55 -5.32
N GLY A 30 -2.69 5.84 -5.12
CA GLY A 30 -2.17 6.57 -3.96
C GLY A 30 -2.69 5.98 -2.65
N PHE A 31 -3.98 5.66 -2.59
CA PHE A 31 -4.60 5.01 -1.45
C PHE A 31 -4.00 3.61 -1.21
N SER A 32 -3.90 2.78 -2.24
CA SER A 32 -3.35 1.42 -2.10
C SER A 32 -1.91 1.44 -1.58
N ILE A 33 -1.04 2.29 -2.15
CA ILE A 33 0.36 2.41 -1.74
C ILE A 33 0.45 2.92 -0.31
N GLY A 34 -0.31 3.97 0.02
CA GLY A 34 -0.31 4.56 1.36
C GLY A 34 -0.81 3.57 2.43
N PHE A 35 -1.86 2.82 2.10
CA PHE A 35 -2.41 1.80 2.99
C PHE A 35 -1.42 0.66 3.23
N GLU A 36 -0.82 0.12 2.17
CA GLU A 36 0.16 -0.98 2.28
C GLU A 36 1.39 -0.56 3.09
N GLU A 37 1.94 0.62 2.82
CA GLU A 37 3.10 1.14 3.55
C GLU A 37 2.75 1.44 5.02
N GLY A 38 1.57 2.01 5.28
CA GLY A 38 1.08 2.25 6.64
C GLY A 38 0.90 0.96 7.43
N PHE A 39 0.26 -0.04 6.83
CA PHE A 39 0.04 -1.35 7.44
C PHE A 39 1.36 -2.05 7.74
N ARG A 40 2.30 -2.04 6.78
CA ARG A 40 3.65 -2.59 6.96
C ARG A 40 4.40 -1.92 8.11
N ARG A 41 4.37 -0.58 8.20
CA ARG A 41 4.99 0.16 9.32
C ARG A 41 4.37 -0.16 10.67
N ALA A 42 3.05 -0.31 10.71
CA ALA A 42 2.31 -0.66 11.93
C ALA A 42 2.70 -2.06 12.41
N LYS A 43 2.70 -3.07 11.52
CA LYS A 43 3.12 -4.44 11.84
C LYS A 43 4.59 -4.49 12.28
N THR A 44 5.50 -3.81 11.58
CA THR A 44 6.90 -3.71 12.00
C THR A 44 7.04 -3.12 13.41
N SER A 45 6.34 -2.03 13.70
CA SER A 45 6.37 -1.39 15.02
C SER A 45 5.82 -2.29 16.12
N MET A 46 4.74 -3.01 15.84
CA MET A 46 4.15 -3.99 16.75
C MET A 46 5.13 -5.12 17.07
N VAL A 47 5.75 -5.72 16.04
CA VAL A 47 6.75 -6.78 16.21
C VAL A 47 7.97 -6.27 16.99
N LYS A 48 8.49 -5.08 16.68
CA LYS A 48 9.59 -4.47 17.44
C LYS A 48 9.24 -4.32 18.92
N ASN A 49 8.04 -3.84 19.23
CA ASN A 49 7.58 -3.72 20.61
C ASN A 49 7.46 -5.08 21.31
N MET A 50 6.96 -6.11 20.63
CA MET A 50 6.88 -7.48 21.18
C MET A 50 8.25 -8.06 21.52
N ILE A 51 9.25 -7.82 20.66
CA ILE A 51 10.63 -8.25 20.91
C ILE A 51 11.23 -7.45 22.06
N MET A 52 11.22 -6.11 21.97
CA MET A 52 12.01 -5.27 22.88
C MET A 52 11.37 -5.09 24.27
N LYS A 53 10.04 -5.05 24.36
CA LYS A 53 9.33 -4.71 25.60
C LYS A 53 8.80 -5.93 26.34
N PHE A 54 8.49 -6.99 25.60
CA PHE A 54 7.84 -8.18 26.16
C PHE A 54 8.67 -9.46 26.00
N ASP A 55 9.83 -9.37 25.33
CA ASP A 55 10.75 -10.49 25.06
C ASP A 55 10.04 -11.74 24.51
N PHE A 56 9.06 -11.55 23.64
CA PHE A 56 8.32 -12.66 23.05
C PHE A 56 9.20 -13.46 22.10
N SER A 57 8.96 -14.77 22.04
CA SER A 57 9.60 -15.65 21.06
C SER A 57 9.05 -15.41 19.65
N ASP A 58 9.85 -15.73 18.63
CA ASP A 58 9.43 -15.51 17.24
C ASP A 58 8.16 -16.28 16.86
N ARG A 59 7.96 -17.48 17.43
CA ARG A 59 6.73 -18.26 17.23
C ARG A 59 5.50 -17.54 17.78
N ASN A 60 5.56 -17.06 19.02
CA ASN A 60 4.45 -16.34 19.62
C ASN A 60 4.11 -15.07 18.83
N ILE A 61 5.13 -14.38 18.31
CA ILE A 61 4.92 -13.18 17.50
C ILE A 61 4.24 -13.51 16.17
N VAL A 62 4.66 -14.58 15.49
CA VAL A 62 4.00 -15.05 14.25
C VAL A 62 2.52 -15.29 14.48
N ASP A 63 2.19 -15.99 15.56
CA ASP A 63 0.81 -16.35 15.89
C ASP A 63 -0.03 -15.12 16.28
N ILE A 64 0.49 -14.21 17.11
CA ILE A 64 -0.26 -13.04 17.60
C ILE A 64 -0.36 -11.94 16.54
N ALA A 65 0.73 -11.69 15.81
CA ALA A 65 0.80 -10.59 14.85
C ALA A 65 0.40 -11.02 13.44
N GLU A 66 0.10 -12.31 13.20
CA GLU A 66 -0.32 -12.85 11.90
C GLU A 66 0.63 -12.44 10.77
N VAL A 67 1.93 -12.67 10.99
CA VAL A 67 3.01 -12.36 10.03
C VAL A 67 3.88 -13.59 9.79
N SER A 68 4.67 -13.59 8.72
CA SER A 68 5.57 -14.72 8.44
C SER A 68 6.73 -14.79 9.44
N MET A 69 7.23 -16.01 9.67
CA MET A 69 8.44 -16.24 10.48
C MET A 69 9.64 -15.44 9.95
N GLU A 70 9.82 -15.40 8.63
CA GLU A 70 10.88 -14.65 7.97
C GLU A 70 10.81 -13.15 8.30
N PHE A 71 9.62 -12.57 8.32
CA PHE A 71 9.42 -11.17 8.66
C PHE A 71 9.86 -10.86 10.11
N VAL A 72 9.49 -11.72 11.06
CA VAL A 72 9.86 -11.57 12.47
C VAL A 72 11.38 -11.71 12.65
N GLN A 73 11.98 -12.74 12.05
CA GLN A 73 13.42 -12.99 12.11
C GLN A 73 14.23 -11.84 11.52
N LYS A 74 13.78 -11.28 10.40
CA LYS A 74 14.41 -10.09 9.80
C LYS A 74 14.43 -8.92 10.77
N ILE A 75 13.30 -8.62 11.42
CA ILE A 75 13.23 -7.52 12.39
C ILE A 75 14.12 -7.82 13.60
N ARG A 76 14.12 -9.06 14.11
CA ARG A 76 14.99 -9.42 15.25
C ARG A 76 16.47 -9.27 14.89
N ALA A 77 16.87 -9.70 13.70
CA ALA A 77 18.23 -9.51 13.21
C ALA A 77 18.60 -8.03 13.03
N GLU A 78 17.65 -7.17 12.64
CA GLU A 78 17.86 -5.71 12.57
C GLU A 78 18.03 -5.07 13.95
N LEU A 79 17.41 -5.60 15.00
CA LEU A 79 17.50 -5.08 16.37
C LEU A 79 18.75 -5.55 17.13
N ASN A 80 19.31 -6.69 16.76
CA ASN A 80 20.52 -7.26 17.37
C ASN A 80 21.83 -6.76 16.72
N LYS A 81 21.74 -5.81 15.78
CA LYS A 81 22.89 -5.07 15.23
C LYS A 81 23.20 -3.87 16.09
#